data_AF-A0A6J7ZMQ1-F1
#
_entry.id   AF-A0A6J7ZMQ1-F1
#
_cell.length_a   1.000
_cell.length_b   1.000
_cell.length_c   1.000
_cell.angle_alpha   90.00
_cell.angle_beta   90.00
_cell.angle_gamma   90.00
#
_symmetry.space_group_name_H-M   'P 1'
#
loop_
_entity.id
_entity.type
_entity.pdbx_description
1 polymer ?
#
loop_
_entity_poly.entity_id
_entity_poly.type
_entity_poly.pdbx_seq_one_letter_code
_entity_poly.pdbx_strand_id
1 'polypeptide(L)'
;MKTIKFIDLFAGIGGIRLAFEKAALALEFKPQCLLSSEINQDSRWVYQANFKDNIIVFVALLPVKRIVYKGFPIIFVYIIMMIRLIINWEILLVLM
;
A
#
# COMPACT_ATOMS: atom_id res chain seq x y z
N MET A 1 0.39 15.28 19.50
CA MET A 1 0.19 14.47 18.27
C MET A 1 0.98 13.17 18.37
N LYS A 2 0.31 12.02 18.38
CA LYS A 2 0.98 10.70 18.45
C LYS A 2 1.38 10.25 17.04
N THR A 3 2.58 9.70 16.88
CA THR A 3 3.05 9.22 15.56
C THR A 3 2.48 7.84 15.23
N ILE A 4 1.82 7.70 14.08
CA ILE A 4 1.38 6.43 13.52
C ILE A 4 2.32 6.07 12.37
N LYS A 5 2.99 4.93 12.52
CA LYS A 5 3.89 4.39 11.51
C LYS A 5 3.15 3.38 10.66
N PHE A 6 3.32 3.43 9.34
CA PHE A 6 2.65 2.51 8.41
C PHE A 6 3.57 2.09 7.27
N ILE A 7 3.18 1.02 6.59
CA ILE A 7 3.82 0.50 5.39
C ILE A 7 2.76 0.52 4.28
N ASP A 8 3.12 1.07 3.12
CA ASP A 8 2.26 1.25 1.97
C ASP A 8 2.52 0.13 0.96
N LEU A 9 1.70 -0.93 1.02
CA LEU A 9 1.80 -2.07 0.11
C LEU A 9 0.82 -1.86 -1.05
N PHE A 10 1.29 -2.03 -2.29
CA PHE A 10 0.54 -1.71 -3.51
C PHE A 10 0.26 -0.20 -3.61
N ALA A 11 1.34 0.56 -3.44
CA ALA A 11 1.33 2.01 -3.26
C ALA A 11 0.79 2.78 -4.49
N GLY A 12 0.78 2.13 -5.67
CA GLY A 12 0.41 2.75 -6.93
C GLY A 12 1.20 4.03 -7.16
N ILE A 13 0.49 5.12 -7.45
CA ILE A 13 1.07 6.47 -7.58
C ILE A 13 0.97 7.32 -6.31
N GLY A 14 0.39 6.81 -5.22
CA GLY A 14 0.30 7.52 -3.94
C GLY A 14 -1.07 7.96 -3.43
N GLY A 15 -2.14 7.69 -4.17
CA GLY A 15 -3.48 8.22 -3.83
C GLY A 15 -3.96 7.80 -2.44
N ILE A 16 -3.82 6.51 -2.12
CA ILE A 16 -4.26 5.95 -0.83
C ILE A 16 -3.46 6.53 0.33
N ARG A 17 -2.14 6.64 0.17
CA ARG A 17 -1.27 7.27 1.15
C ARG A 17 -1.71 8.70 1.48
N LEU A 18 -1.98 9.53 0.48
CA LEU A 18 -2.43 10.91 0.70
C LEU A 18 -3.76 10.96 1.47
N ALA A 19 -4.71 10.09 1.13
CA ALA A 19 -5.98 9.99 1.85
C ALA A 19 -5.77 9.57 3.31
N PHE A 20 -4.92 8.56 3.54
CA PHE A 20 -4.57 8.09 4.88
C PHE A 20 -3.87 9.18 5.71
N GLU A 21 -2.87 9.87 5.13
CA GLU A 21 -2.15 10.94 5.82
C GLU A 21 -3.08 12.08 6.21
N LYS A 22 -3.99 12.49 5.31
CA LYS A 22 -5.02 13.51 5.60
C LYS A 22 -5.95 13.08 6.73
N ALA A 23 -6.44 11.84 6.69
CA ALA A 23 -7.32 11.32 7.74
C ALA A 23 -6.60 11.21 9.10
N ALA A 24 -5.34 10.75 9.11
CA ALA A 24 -4.53 10.67 10.32
C ALA A 24 -4.30 12.06 10.93
N LEU A 25 -3.96 13.06 10.11
CA LEU A 25 -3.78 14.44 10.58
C LEU A 25 -5.07 15.04 11.14
N ALA A 26 -6.22 14.79 10.49
CA ALA A 26 -7.53 15.22 10.97
C ALA A 26 -7.92 14.61 12.33
N LEU A 27 -7.37 13.44 12.65
CA LEU A 27 -7.55 12.73 13.92
C LEU A 27 -6.42 13.01 14.93
N GLU A 28 -5.62 14.07 14.72
CA GLU A 28 -4.48 14.46 15.58
C GLU A 28 -3.38 13.38 15.72
N PHE A 29 -3.17 12.61 14.66
CA PHE A 29 -2.02 11.71 14.51
C PHE A 29 -1.00 12.25 13.51
N LYS A 30 0.27 11.98 13.78
CA LYS A 30 1.37 12.25 12.83
C LYS A 30 1.63 10.98 12.00
N PRO A 31 1.19 10.91 10.74
CA PRO A 31 1.49 9.74 9.92
C PRO A 31 2.97 9.71 9.53
N GLN A 32 3.56 8.53 9.50
CA GLN A 32 4.92 8.28 9.03
C GLN A 32 4.96 7.00 8.19
N CYS A 33 5.14 7.16 6.88
CA CYS A 33 5.37 6.03 5.98
C CYS A 33 6.80 5.52 6.19
N LEU A 34 6.95 4.24 6.55
CA LEU A 34 8.26 3.61 6.75
C LEU A 34 8.79 2.94 5.48
N LEU A 35 7.90 2.47 4.63
CA LEU A 35 8.23 1.73 3.41
C LEU A 35 7.05 1.78 2.46
N SER A 36 7.34 1.89 1.17
CA SER A 36 6.35 1.74 0.11
C SER A 36 6.76 0.63 -0.85
N SER A 37 5.79 -0.13 -1.36
CA SER A 37 6.01 -1.18 -2.34
C SER A 37 5.01 -1.11 -3.49
N GLU A 38 5.52 -1.19 -4.71
CA GLU A 38 4.72 -1.22 -5.93
C GLU A 38 5.42 -2.08 -6.99
N ILE A 39 4.67 -2.87 -7.76
CA ILE A 39 5.19 -3.77 -8.79
C ILE A 39 5.35 -3.06 -10.14
N ASN A 40 4.47 -2.12 -10.47
CA ASN A 40 4.54 -1.37 -11.72
C ASN A 40 5.65 -0.30 -11.66
N GLN A 41 6.57 -0.33 -12.63
CA GLN A 41 7.73 0.57 -12.69
C GLN A 41 7.32 2.04 -12.92
N ASP A 42 6.33 2.29 -13.79
CA ASP A 42 5.86 3.65 -14.08
C ASP A 42 5.19 4.27 -12.86
N SER A 43 4.36 3.49 -12.17
CA SER A 43 3.76 3.88 -10.90
C SER A 43 4.82 4.22 -9.86
N ARG A 44 5.91 3.44 -9.76
CA ARG A 44 7.04 3.76 -8.87
C ARG A 44 7.69 5.10 -9.22
N TRP A 45 7.88 5.40 -10.50
CA TRP A 45 8.45 6.68 -10.93
C TRP A 45 7.58 7.86 -10.52
N VAL A 46 6.26 7.76 -10.78
CA VAL A 46 5.31 8.80 -10.38
C VAL A 46 5.24 8.91 -8.85
N TYR A 47 5.23 7.79 -8.14
CA TYR A 47 5.24 7.76 -6.68
C TYR A 47 6.48 8.46 -6.12
N GLN A 48 7.68 8.16 -6.65
CA GLN A 48 8.91 8.81 -6.21
C GLN A 48 8.91 10.31 -6.49
N ALA A 49 8.32 10.74 -7.61
CA ALA A 49 8.15 12.16 -7.92
C ALA A 49 7.24 12.87 -6.90
N ASN A 50 6.19 12.18 -6.43
CA ASN A 50 5.25 12.68 -5.42
C ASN A 50 5.83 12.65 -3.99
N PHE A 51 6.66 11.66 -3.67
CA PHE A 51 7.22 11.45 -2.33
C PHE A 51 8.74 11.27 -2.39
N LYS A 52 9.44 12.37 -2.69
CA LYS A 52 10.90 12.38 -2.93
C LYS A 52 11.74 11.73 -1.83
N ASP A 53 11.28 11.81 -0.58
CA ASP A 53 12.00 11.31 0.60
C ASP A 53 11.64 9.86 0.98
N ASN A 54 10.75 9.21 0.23
CA ASN A 54 10.29 7.85 0.54
C ASN A 54 11.03 6.83 -0.31
N ILE A 55 11.34 5.68 0.29
CA ILE A 55 11.92 4.53 -0.40
C ILE A 55 10.76 3.69 -0.93
N ILE A 56 10.59 3.66 -2.26
CA ILE A 56 9.70 2.71 -2.93
C ILE A 56 10.51 1.59 -3.59
N VAL A 57 10.17 0.36 -3.24
CA VAL A 57 10.87 -0.84 -3.73
C VAL A 57 9.89 -1.83 -4.33
N PHE A 58 10.34 -2.64 -5.28
CA PHE A 58 9.58 -3.82 -5.67
C PHE A 58 9.83 -4.92 -4.63
N VAL A 59 8.80 -5.27 -3.87
CA VAL A 59 8.85 -6.42 -2.97
C VAL A 59 8.03 -7.56 -3.57
N ALA A 60 8.72 -8.56 -4.13
CA ALA A 60 8.07 -9.76 -4.64
C ALA A 60 7.58 -10.69 -3.50
N LEU A 61 8.33 -10.77 -2.39
CA LEU A 61 8.12 -11.75 -1.32
C LEU A 61 8.68 -11.22 0.02
N LEU A 62 7.99 -10.29 0.68
CA LEU A 62 8.11 -10.19 2.13
C LEU A 62 7.13 -11.22 2.72
N PRO A 63 7.53 -12.07 3.68
CA PRO A 63 6.57 -12.92 4.38
C PRO A 63 5.60 -12.01 5.14
N VAL A 64 4.41 -11.82 4.55
CA VAL A 64 3.30 -10.99 5.04
C VAL A 64 2.96 -11.27 6.52
N LYS A 65 3.31 -12.47 7.01
CA LYS A 65 3.18 -12.90 8.41
C LYS A 65 3.89 -12.00 9.44
N ARG A 66 4.93 -11.24 9.08
CA ARG A 66 5.70 -10.44 10.08
C ARG A 66 5.31 -8.96 10.16
N ILE A 67 4.48 -8.47 9.23
CA ILE A 67 4.11 -7.04 9.13
C ILE A 67 2.77 -6.73 9.84
N VAL A 68 2.04 -7.75 10.29
CA VAL A 68 0.85 -7.57 11.14
C VAL A 68 1.31 -7.30 12.59
N TYR A 69 1.82 -6.09 12.84
CA TYR A 69 1.98 -5.61 14.21
C TYR A 69 0.60 -5.40 14.83
N LYS A 70 0.45 -5.91 16.06
CA LYS A 70 -0.76 -5.94 16.88
C LYS A 70 -1.59 -4.65 16.78
N GLY A 71 -2.68 -4.72 16.02
CA GLY A 71 -3.80 -3.79 16.06
C GLY A 71 -3.75 -2.64 15.06
N PHE A 72 -4.19 -2.88 13.82
CA PHE A 72 -5.09 -1.96 13.08
C PHE A 72 -5.60 -2.60 11.76
N PRO A 73 -6.93 -2.74 11.53
CA PRO A 73 -7.48 -3.46 10.39
C PRO A 73 -8.09 -2.50 9.35
N ILE A 74 -7.30 -1.97 8.42
CA ILE A 74 -7.86 -1.27 7.24
C ILE A 74 -7.13 -1.68 5.95
N ILE A 75 -5.84 -2.00 6.03
CA ILE A 75 -5.02 -2.42 4.87
C ILE A 75 -5.35 -3.84 4.37
N PHE A 76 -5.97 -4.69 5.20
CA PHE A 76 -6.23 -6.09 4.84
C PHE A 76 -7.42 -6.30 3.90
N VAL A 77 -8.36 -5.37 3.82
CA VAL A 77 -9.57 -5.53 2.98
C VAL A 77 -9.23 -5.44 1.48
N TYR A 78 -8.28 -4.58 1.10
CA TYR A 78 -7.89 -4.40 -0.30
C TYR A 78 -7.04 -5.55 -0.85
N ILE A 79 -6.19 -6.17 -0.02
CA ILE A 79 -5.37 -7.31 -0.45
C ILE A 79 -6.23 -8.52 -0.82
N ILE A 80 -7.27 -8.83 -0.03
CA ILE A 80 -8.19 -9.94 -0.36
C ILE A 80 -9.02 -9.61 -1.61
N MET A 81 -9.41 -8.35 -1.81
CA MET A 81 -10.20 -7.92 -2.96
C MET A 81 -9.38 -7.91 -4.26
N MET A 82 -8.13 -7.46 -4.22
CA MET A 82 -7.20 -7.53 -5.36
C MET A 82 -6.77 -8.95 -5.67
N ILE A 83 -6.47 -9.79 -4.67
CA ILE A 83 -6.17 -11.21 -4.89
C ILE A 83 -7.38 -11.92 -5.52
N ARG A 84 -8.61 -11.61 -5.09
CA ARG A 84 -9.83 -12.12 -5.75
C ARG A 84 -9.98 -11.64 -7.20
N LEU A 85 -9.63 -10.39 -7.50
CA LEU A 85 -9.66 -9.86 -8.86
C LEU A 85 -8.58 -10.48 -9.75
N ILE A 86 -7.38 -10.72 -9.22
CA ILE A 86 -6.26 -11.36 -9.93
C ILE A 86 -6.53 -12.85 -10.17
N ILE A 87 -7.05 -13.58 -9.17
CA ILE A 87 -7.44 -15.00 -9.32
C ILE A 87 -8.62 -15.15 -10.30
N ASN A 88 -9.62 -14.25 -10.26
CA ASN A 88 -10.74 -14.30 -11.21
C ASN A 88 -10.38 -13.85 -12.63
N TRP A 89 -9.28 -13.11 -12.83
CA TRP A 89 -8.83 -12.71 -14.17
C TRP A 89 -8.29 -13.90 -14.98
N GLU A 90 -7.75 -14.95 -14.34
CA GLU A 90 -7.37 -16.19 -15.03
C GLU A 90 -8.58 -17.03 -15.46
N ILE A 91 -9.74 -16.88 -14.82
CA ILE A 91 -10.97 -17.61 -15.21
C ILE A 91 -11.62 -16.99 -16.46
N LEU A 92 -11.48 -15.68 -16.67
CA LEU A 92 -12.02 -14.98 -17.84
C LEU A 92 -11.28 -15.31 -19.15
N LEU A 93 -10.00 -15.70 -19.07
CA LEU A 93 -9.22 -16.15 -20.23
C LEU A 93 -9.48 -17.62 -20.61
N VAL A 94 -10.10 -18.41 -19.73
CA VAL A 94 -10.49 -19.81 -20.02
C VAL A 94 -11.93 -19.90 -20.57
N LEU A 95 -12.69 -18.81 -20.51
CA LEU A 95 -14.07 -18.70 -21.01
C LEU A 95 -14.22 -17.83 -22.27
N MET A 96 -13.10 -17.45 -22.92
CA MET A 96 -13.07 -16.87 -24.26
C MET A 96 -12.48 -17.85 -25.27
#